data_AF-A0A0F2RG99-F1
#
_entry.id   AF-A0A0F2RG99-F1
#
_cell.length_a   1.000
_cell.length_b   1.000
_cell.length_c   1.000
_cell.angle_alpha   90.00
_cell.angle_beta   90.00
_cell.angle_gamma   90.00
#
_symmetry.space_group_name_H-M   'P 1'
#
loop_
_entity.id
_entity.type
_entity.pdbx_description
1 polymer ?
#
loop_
_entity_poly.entity_id
_entity_poly.type
_entity_poly.pdbx_seq_one_letter_code
_entity_poly.pdbx_strand_id
1 'polypeptide(L)'
;MKLQPPITDDDIEALLTGHLSPARRRVVEDALGAQPDLRRRVEALQADQDALRAIAADLLSEPIPDRFLALLDADAASLDRPARRRHGT
;
A
#
# COMPACT_ATOMS: atom_id res chain seq x y z
N MET A 1 8.20 -29.14 -13.71
CA MET A 1 8.51 -27.90 -12.96
C MET A 1 7.76 -26.77 -13.65
N LYS A 2 6.85 -26.05 -12.97
CA LYS A 2 6.18 -24.89 -13.59
C LYS A 2 7.21 -23.76 -13.67
N LEU A 3 7.63 -23.39 -14.88
CA LEU A 3 8.41 -22.18 -15.12
C LEU A 3 7.52 -21.00 -14.72
N GLN A 4 7.96 -20.24 -13.71
CA GLN A 4 7.28 -19.00 -13.37
C GLN A 4 7.42 -18.04 -14.55
N PRO A 5 6.36 -17.28 -14.90
CA PRO A 5 6.45 -16.27 -15.94
C PRO A 5 7.51 -15.23 -15.55
N PRO A 6 8.23 -14.67 -16.54
CA PRO A 6 9.27 -13.66 -16.31
C PRO A 6 8.73 -12.50 -15.46
N ILE A 7 9.63 -11.80 -14.78
CA ILE A 7 9.27 -10.57 -14.05
C ILE A 7 8.82 -9.53 -15.07
N THR A 8 7.63 -8.97 -14.86
CA THR A 8 7.07 -7.92 -15.71
C THR A 8 7.23 -6.55 -15.05
N ASP A 9 6.99 -5.48 -15.81
CA ASP A 9 6.95 -4.13 -15.27
C ASP A 9 5.83 -3.97 -14.23
N ASP A 10 4.69 -4.67 -14.40
CA ASP A 10 3.61 -4.71 -13.40
C ASP A 10 4.07 -5.32 -12.06
N ASP A 11 4.93 -6.35 -12.09
CA ASP A 11 5.49 -6.93 -10.87
C ASP A 11 6.40 -5.92 -10.15
N ILE A 12 7.15 -5.12 -10.90
CA ILE A 12 8.02 -4.06 -10.36
C ILE A 12 7.15 -2.96 -9.73
N GLU A 13 6.10 -2.52 -10.42
CA GLU A 13 5.16 -1.53 -9.87
C GLU A 13 4.48 -2.06 -8.59
N ALA A 14 4.00 -3.31 -8.63
CA ALA A 14 3.38 -3.97 -7.48
C ALA A 14 4.37 -4.18 -6.32
N LEU A 15 5.66 -4.36 -6.60
CA LEU A 15 6.71 -4.40 -5.58
C LEU A 15 6.83 -3.06 -4.87
N LEU A 16 6.97 -1.98 -5.64
CA LEU A 16 7.18 -0.62 -5.15
C LEU A 16 5.97 -0.08 -4.38
N THR A 17 4.76 -0.44 -4.83
CA THR A 17 3.49 -0.04 -4.20
C THR A 17 3.08 -0.95 -3.04
N GLY A 18 3.75 -2.10 -2.85
CA GLY A 18 3.44 -3.05 -1.77
C GLY A 18 2.24 -3.96 -2.05
N HIS A 19 1.77 -4.04 -3.29
CA HIS A 19 0.62 -4.86 -3.72
C HIS A 19 0.99 -6.27 -4.20
N LEU A 20 2.27 -6.64 -4.20
CA LEU A 20 2.69 -8.00 -4.52
C LEU A 20 2.17 -9.03 -3.52
N SER A 21 1.62 -10.14 -4.03
CA SER A 21 1.33 -11.31 -3.21
C SER A 21 2.63 -11.91 -2.63
N PRO A 22 2.59 -12.56 -1.44
CA PRO A 22 3.80 -13.13 -0.83
C PRO A 22 4.52 -14.16 -1.71
N ALA A 23 3.76 -14.96 -2.47
CA ALA A 23 4.32 -15.95 -3.38
C ALA A 23 5.05 -15.29 -4.56
N ARG A 24 4.51 -14.20 -5.10
CA ARG A 24 5.14 -13.46 -6.21
C ARG A 24 6.31 -12.61 -5.73
N ARG A 25 6.22 -12.02 -4.52
CA ARG A 25 7.33 -11.28 -3.90
C ARG A 25 8.61 -12.11 -3.81
N ARG A 26 8.53 -13.37 -3.33
CA ARG A 26 9.71 -14.26 -3.26
C ARG A 26 10.38 -14.46 -4.62
N VAL A 27 9.58 -14.59 -5.67
CA VAL A 27 10.09 -14.80 -7.05
C VAL A 27 10.78 -13.55 -7.57
N VAL A 28 10.22 -12.38 -7.28
CA VAL A 28 10.84 -11.09 -7.61
C VAL A 28 12.14 -10.90 -6.83
N GLU A 29 12.15 -11.21 -5.53
CA GLU A 29 13.36 -11.15 -4.68
C GLU A 29 14.47 -12.08 -5.19
N ASP A 30 14.14 -13.32 -5.53
CA ASP A 30 15.08 -14.27 -6.14
C ASP A 30 15.63 -13.73 -7.48
N ALA A 31 14.77 -13.15 -8.32
CA ALA A 31 15.17 -12.53 -9.58
C ALA A 31 16.08 -11.31 -9.38
N LEU A 32 15.82 -10.47 -8.38
CA LEU A 32 16.67 -9.33 -8.02
C LEU A 32 18.04 -9.78 -7.47
N GLY A 33 18.09 -10.91 -6.75
CA GLY A 33 19.34 -11.52 -6.31
C GLY A 33 20.17 -12.09 -7.45
N ALA A 34 19.50 -12.64 -8.47
CA ALA A 34 20.16 -13.24 -9.63
C ALA A 34 20.53 -12.24 -10.75
N GLN A 35 19.85 -11.09 -10.82
CA GLN A 35 19.98 -10.13 -11.92
C GLN A 35 20.32 -8.71 -11.41
N PRO A 36 21.60 -8.31 -11.40
CA PRO A 36 22.01 -7.01 -10.87
C PRO A 36 21.45 -5.83 -11.69
N ASP A 37 21.19 -6.01 -12.98
CA ASP A 37 20.60 -4.97 -13.83
C ASP A 37 19.15 -4.69 -13.45
N LEU A 38 18.37 -5.74 -13.19
CA LEU A 38 17.01 -5.62 -12.70
C LEU A 38 16.99 -4.93 -11.33
N ARG A 39 17.93 -5.30 -10.44
CA ARG A 39 18.07 -4.65 -9.13
C ARG A 39 18.34 -3.15 -9.26
N ARG A 40 19.29 -2.75 -10.10
CA ARG A 40 19.59 -1.33 -10.36
C ARG A 40 18.36 -0.58 -10.90
N ARG A 41 17.57 -1.22 -11.76
CA ARG A 41 16.33 -0.62 -12.28
C ARG A 41 15.31 -0.39 -11.17
N VAL A 42 15.10 -1.36 -10.29
CA VAL A 42 14.18 -1.23 -9.15
C VAL A 42 14.65 -0.16 -8.17
N GLU A 43 15.94 -0.13 -7.85
CA GLU A 43 16.53 0.88 -6.96
C GLU A 43 16.35 2.31 -7.52
N ALA A 44 16.55 2.50 -8.83
CA ALA A 44 16.32 3.80 -9.47
C ALA A 44 14.86 4.25 -9.39
N LEU A 45 13.92 3.35 -9.68
CA LEU A 45 12.49 3.64 -9.58
C LEU A 45 12.04 3.92 -8.14
N GLN A 46 12.64 3.24 -7.16
CA GLN A 46 12.37 3.50 -5.75
C GLN A 46 12.86 4.90 -5.35
N ALA A 47 14.05 5.31 -5.80
CA ALA A 47 14.57 6.65 -5.56
C ALA A 47 13.67 7.73 -6.18
N ASP A 48 13.16 7.51 -7.39
CA ASP A 48 12.22 8.43 -8.04
C ASP A 48 10.91 8.53 -7.24
N GLN A 49 10.35 7.41 -6.77
CA GLN A 49 9.15 7.41 -5.93
C GLN A 49 9.37 8.16 -4.60
N ASP A 50 10.51 7.95 -3.95
CA ASP A 50 10.84 8.62 -2.70
C ASP A 50 11.01 10.13 -2.89
N ALA A 51 11.62 10.56 -4.01
CA ALA A 51 11.71 11.97 -4.37
C ALA A 51 10.33 12.61 -4.58
N LEU A 52 9.42 11.93 -5.28
CA LEU A 52 8.04 12.39 -5.46
C LEU A 52 7.28 12.46 -4.12
N ARG A 53 7.44 11.46 -3.24
CA ARG A 53 6.82 11.44 -1.91
C ARG A 53 7.33 12.60 -1.04
N ALA A 54 8.63 12.92 -1.12
CA ALA A 54 9.20 14.05 -0.39
C ALA A 54 8.57 15.39 -0.83
N ILE A 55 8.46 15.61 -2.15
CA ILE A 55 7.80 16.82 -2.69
C ILE A 55 6.33 16.88 -2.26
N ALA A 56 5.62 15.75 -2.28
CA ALA A 56 4.23 15.69 -1.86
C ALA A 56 4.06 15.90 -0.35
N ALA A 57 5.00 15.45 0.48
CA ALA A 57 4.94 15.62 1.93
C ALA A 57 4.91 17.11 2.33
N ASP A 58 5.66 17.96 1.64
CA ASP A 58 5.64 19.40 1.86
C ASP A 58 4.29 20.03 1.50
N LEU A 59 3.61 19.49 0.47
CA LEU A 59 2.30 19.97 0.03
C LEU A 59 1.16 19.49 0.94
N LEU A 60 1.27 18.31 1.55
CA LEU A 60 0.23 17.68 2.38
C LEU A 60 0.14 18.24 3.81
N SER A 61 0.70 19.43 4.06
CA SER A 61 0.60 20.14 5.34
C SER A 61 -0.80 20.70 5.63
N GLU A 62 -1.72 20.65 4.65
CA GLU A 62 -3.12 21.04 4.85
C GLU A 62 -3.83 20.10 5.83
N PRO A 63 -4.57 20.65 6.82
CA PRO A 63 -5.33 19.83 7.74
C PRO A 63 -6.42 19.04 6.99
N ILE A 64 -6.68 17.82 7.43
CA ILE A 64 -7.79 17.01 6.92
C ILE A 64 -9.09 17.79 7.18
N PRO A 65 -9.94 18.06 6.16
CA PRO A 65 -11.17 18.81 6.36
C PRO A 65 -12.08 18.17 7.43
N ASP A 66 -12.62 18.99 8.34
CA ASP A 66 -13.43 18.55 9.49
C ASP A 66 -14.56 17.59 9.14
N ARG A 67 -15.19 17.79 7.97
CA ARG A 67 -16.27 16.92 7.47
C ARG A 67 -15.85 15.46 7.32
N PHE A 68 -14.57 15.17 7.08
CA PHE A 68 -14.05 13.81 6.98
C PHE A 68 -13.70 13.24 8.35
N LEU A 69 -13.18 14.07 9.26
CA LEU A 69 -12.94 13.67 10.65
C LEU A 69 -14.25 13.28 11.35
N ALA A 70 -15.32 14.05 11.12
CA ALA A 70 -16.65 13.75 11.66
C ALA A 70 -17.22 12.40 11.19
N LEU A 71 -16.82 11.89 10.03
CA LEU A 71 -17.24 10.57 9.55
C LEU A 71 -16.56 9.44 10.33
N LEU A 72 -15.29 9.61 10.73
CA LEU A 72 -14.56 8.64 11.55
C LEU A 72 -15.16 8.57 12.96
N ASP A 73 -15.52 9.72 13.54
CA ASP A 73 -16.18 9.80 14.84
C ASP A 73 -17.56 9.14 14.83
N ALA A 74 -18.33 9.34 13.74
CA ALA A 74 -19.64 8.72 13.58
C ALA A 74 -19.57 7.19 13.42
N ASP A 75 -18.54 6.67 12.75
CA ASP A 75 -18.30 5.23 12.62
C ASP A 75 -17.91 4.62 13.97
N ALA A 76 -16.99 5.25 14.70
CA ALA A 76 -16.61 4.83 16.04
C ALA A 76 -17.80 4.82 17.02
N ALA A 77 -18.66 5.84 16.98
CA ALA A 77 -19.89 5.90 17.77
C ALA A 77 -20.93 4.84 17.37
N SER A 78 -20.87 4.35 16.13
CA SER A 78 -21.75 3.28 15.65
C SER A 78 -21.34 1.90 16.19
N LEU A 79 -20.04 1.69 16.43
CA LEU A 79 -19.50 0.48 17.06
C LEU A 79 -19.75 0.42 18.58
N ASP A 80 -19.87 1.56 19.25
CA ASP A 80 -20.12 1.65 20.70
C ASP A 80 -21.61 1.58 21.08
N ARG A 81 -22.53 1.45 20.11
CA ARG A 81 -23.97 1.43 20.40
C ARG A 81 -24.34 0.16 21.20
N PRO A 82 -24.76 0.25 22.48
CA PRO A 82 -25.21 -0.90 23.21
C PRO A 82 -26.47 -1.47 22.57
N ALA A 83 -26.53 -2.80 22.41
CA ALA A 83 -27.69 -3.51 21.92
C ALA A 83 -28.93 -3.03 22.69
N ARG A 84 -29.79 -2.24 22.03
CA ARG A 84 -31.06 -1.79 22.58
C ARG A 84 -31.85 -3.03 22.98
N ARG A 85 -31.83 -3.36 24.28
CA ARG A 85 -32.71 -4.36 24.86
C ARG A 85 -34.13 -3.87 24.60
N ARG A 86 -34.81 -4.52 23.66
CA ARG A 86 -36.25 -4.43 23.51
C ARG A 86 -36.85 -5.03 24.79
N HIS A 87 -37.14 -4.20 25.78
CA HIS A 87 -38.11 -4.56 26.81
C HIS A 87 -39.48 -4.40 26.17
N GLY A 88 -40.04 -5.53 25.75
CA GLY A 88 -41.47 -5.65 25.57
C GLY A 88 -42.12 -5.73 26.95
N THR A 89 -43.21 -4.99 27.10
CA THR A 89 -44.27 -5.19 28.10
C THR A 89 -45.58 -5.05 27.37
#